data_AF-A0A1H7MSQ8-F1
#
_entry.id   AF-A0A1H7MSQ8-F1
#
_cell.length_a   1.000
_cell.length_b   1.000
_cell.length_c   1.000
_cell.angle_alpha   90.00
_cell.angle_beta   90.00
_cell.angle_gamma   90.00
#
_symmetry.space_group_name_H-M   'P 1'
#
loop_
_entity.id
_entity.type
_entity.pdbx_description
1 polymer ?
#
loop_
_entity_poly.entity_id
_entity_poly.type
_entity_poly.pdbx_seq_one_letter_code
_entity_poly.pdbx_strand_id
1 'polypeptide(L)'
;MVTPPPAGASWEDPVATAAAAAAAAVDPVWPEMWRDQPALVFPARPDRPVDAVGWLPVRAALEADATPAWLATLDDTRLSVTGREGDCWYAGLVCTARAWRRAVRARGRLLLVTGPFTHPLELPAAARAGRLLCAVADVRISGPF
;
A
#
# COMPACT_ATOMS: atom_id res chain seq x y z
N MET A 1 -27.02 -29.19 49.04
CA MET A 1 -27.39 -28.25 47.97
C MET A 1 -26.13 -27.43 47.69
N VAL A 2 -25.39 -27.75 46.64
CA VAL A 2 -24.07 -27.17 46.35
C VAL A 2 -24.23 -26.23 45.16
N THR A 3 -23.97 -24.94 45.37
CA THR A 3 -24.03 -23.89 44.34
C THR A 3 -22.76 -23.95 43.47
N PRO A 4 -22.86 -23.98 42.12
CA PRO A 4 -21.67 -23.93 41.28
C PRO A 4 -21.06 -22.52 41.27
N PRO A 5 -19.73 -22.38 41.08
CA PRO A 5 -19.09 -21.08 40.96
C PRO A 5 -19.49 -20.40 39.64
N PRO A 6 -19.54 -19.05 39.59
CA PRO A 6 -19.85 -18.33 38.36
C PRO A 6 -18.79 -18.60 37.29
N ALA A 7 -19.25 -18.86 36.07
CA ALA A 7 -18.39 -19.04 34.90
C ALA A 7 -17.48 -17.83 34.74
N GLY A 8 -16.17 -18.09 34.65
CA GLY A 8 -15.16 -17.06 34.53
C GLY A 8 -15.46 -16.16 33.33
N ALA A 9 -15.58 -14.85 33.60
CA ALA A 9 -15.48 -13.85 32.56
C ALA A 9 -14.11 -14.04 31.89
N SER A 10 -14.12 -14.47 30.63
CA SER A 10 -12.93 -14.49 29.80
C SER A 10 -12.40 -13.06 29.78
N TRP A 11 -11.24 -12.84 30.40
CA TRP A 11 -10.51 -11.60 30.26
C TRP A 11 -10.13 -11.48 28.78
N GLU A 12 -10.92 -10.71 28.03
CA GLU A 12 -10.56 -10.33 26.67
C GLU A 12 -9.25 -9.57 26.78
N ASP A 13 -8.17 -10.17 26.28
CA ASP A 13 -6.86 -9.57 26.34
C ASP A 13 -6.88 -8.28 25.49
N PRO A 14 -6.85 -7.09 26.11
CA PRO A 14 -6.96 -5.84 25.37
C PRO A 14 -5.75 -5.65 24.44
N VAL A 15 -4.63 -6.33 24.70
CA VAL A 15 -3.45 -6.33 23.84
C VAL A 15 -3.69 -7.17 22.59
N ALA A 16 -4.35 -8.32 22.71
CA ALA A 16 -4.75 -9.14 21.56
C ALA A 16 -5.81 -8.44 20.71
N THR A 17 -6.77 -7.76 21.34
CA THR A 17 -7.80 -6.97 20.65
C THR A 17 -7.20 -5.75 19.95
N ALA A 18 -6.26 -5.04 20.60
CA ALA A 18 -5.54 -3.92 19.97
C ALA A 18 -4.61 -4.38 18.84
N ALA A 19 -3.94 -5.53 18.98
CA ALA A 19 -3.11 -6.12 17.94
C ALA A 19 -3.95 -6.61 16.75
N ALA A 20 -5.13 -7.21 17.00
CA ALA A 20 -6.08 -7.60 15.96
C ALA A 20 -6.71 -6.39 15.26
N ALA A 21 -7.03 -5.32 16.01
CA ALA A 21 -7.51 -4.06 15.45
C ALA A 21 -6.40 -3.33 14.65
N ALA A 22 -5.16 -3.36 15.13
CA ALA A 22 -4.01 -2.82 14.41
C ALA A 22 -3.69 -3.63 13.15
N ALA A 23 -3.79 -4.96 13.21
CA ALA A 23 -3.65 -5.87 12.06
C ALA A 23 -4.79 -5.70 11.05
N ALA A 24 -6.03 -5.48 11.52
CA ALA A 24 -7.17 -5.13 10.69
C ALA A 24 -7.08 -3.70 10.11
N ALA A 25 -6.29 -2.83 10.74
CA ALA A 25 -5.97 -1.48 10.28
C ALA A 25 -4.72 -1.41 9.38
N VAL A 26 -4.01 -2.53 9.17
CA VAL A 26 -3.00 -2.61 8.11
C VAL A 26 -3.74 -2.74 6.79
N ASP A 27 -3.89 -1.63 6.09
CA ASP A 27 -4.33 -1.67 4.70
C ASP A 27 -3.32 -2.52 3.91
N PRO A 28 -3.75 -3.58 3.23
CA PRO A 28 -2.83 -4.53 2.63
C PRO A 28 -2.28 -3.94 1.33
N VAL A 29 -1.29 -3.06 1.48
CA VAL A 29 -0.46 -2.59 0.37
C VAL A 29 0.76 -3.49 0.27
N TRP A 30 1.01 -4.00 -0.94
CA TRP A 30 2.05 -4.98 -1.16
C TRP A 30 3.26 -4.36 -1.85
N PRO A 31 4.39 -4.23 -1.16
CA PRO A 31 5.64 -3.84 -1.79
C PRO A 31 6.17 -4.99 -2.63
N GLU A 32 6.38 -4.72 -3.90
CA GLU A 32 6.81 -5.69 -4.91
C GLU A 32 8.06 -5.21 -5.64
N MET A 33 8.81 -6.16 -6.21
CA MET A 33 9.94 -5.88 -7.09
C MET A 33 9.57 -6.29 -8.51
N TRP A 34 9.34 -5.32 -9.39
CA TRP A 34 8.94 -5.56 -10.78
C TRP A 34 10.06 -5.19 -11.76
N ARG A 35 10.74 -6.20 -12.32
CA ARG A 35 11.88 -6.01 -13.26
C ARG A 35 12.88 -5.00 -12.70
N ASP A 36 13.36 -5.32 -11.51
CA ASP A 36 14.20 -4.49 -10.65
C ASP A 36 13.55 -3.23 -10.10
N GLN A 37 12.40 -2.76 -10.56
CA GLN A 37 11.77 -1.54 -10.06
C GLN A 37 10.97 -1.79 -8.77
N PRO A 38 11.15 -0.97 -7.73
CA PRO A 38 10.27 -1.06 -6.56
C PRO A 38 8.87 -0.58 -6.96
N ALA A 39 7.88 -1.41 -6.63
CA ALA A 39 6.47 -1.11 -6.83
C ALA A 39 5.69 -1.22 -5.53
N LEU A 40 4.56 -0.50 -5.45
CA LEU A 40 3.52 -0.73 -4.46
C LEU A 40 2.24 -1.08 -5.18
N VAL A 41 1.66 -2.20 -4.77
CA VAL A 41 0.40 -2.69 -5.29
C VAL A 41 -0.70 -2.36 -4.29
N PHE A 42 -1.67 -1.58 -4.73
CA PHE A 42 -2.84 -1.19 -3.96
C PHE A 42 -4.06 -1.95 -4.48
N PRO A 43 -4.79 -2.68 -3.63
CA PRO A 43 -6.07 -3.25 -4.03
C PRO A 43 -7.11 -2.15 -4.25
N ALA A 44 -8.07 -2.42 -5.13
CA ALA A 44 -9.25 -1.59 -5.33
C ALA A 44 -10.01 -1.44 -4.02
N ARG A 45 -10.36 -0.19 -3.69
CA ARG A 45 -11.23 0.13 -2.57
C ARG A 45 -12.17 1.29 -2.93
N PRO A 46 -13.40 1.30 -2.40
CA PRO A 46 -14.34 2.39 -2.64
C PRO A 46 -13.90 3.72 -2.02
N ASP A 47 -13.11 3.68 -0.95
CA ASP A 47 -12.54 4.86 -0.28
C ASP A 47 -11.30 5.44 -0.99
N ARG A 48 -10.79 4.75 -2.02
CA ARG A 48 -9.65 5.19 -2.84
C ARG A 48 -10.00 5.12 -4.32
N PRO A 49 -10.86 6.03 -4.80
CA PRO A 49 -11.24 6.00 -6.19
C PRO A 49 -10.01 6.32 -7.07
N VAL A 50 -9.93 5.62 -8.20
CA VAL A 50 -8.80 5.69 -9.15
C VAL A 50 -9.09 6.70 -10.27
N ASP A 51 -10.20 7.43 -10.15
CA ASP A 51 -10.55 8.60 -10.98
C ASP A 51 -9.68 9.82 -10.66
N ALA A 52 -8.92 9.78 -9.56
CA ALA A 52 -7.94 10.80 -9.20
C ALA A 52 -6.92 11.04 -10.34
N VAL A 53 -6.69 12.31 -10.66
CA VAL A 53 -5.78 12.77 -11.72
C VAL A 53 -4.38 12.14 -11.52
N GLY A 54 -3.92 11.37 -12.52
CA GLY A 54 -2.54 10.88 -12.60
C GLY A 54 -2.36 9.37 -12.61
N TRP A 55 -3.44 8.58 -12.51
CA TRP A 55 -3.40 7.15 -12.86
C TRP A 55 -3.52 6.97 -14.36
N LEU A 56 -2.67 6.12 -14.94
CA LEU A 56 -2.61 5.85 -16.37
C LEU A 56 -2.63 4.34 -16.64
N PRO A 57 -3.22 3.88 -17.76
CA PRO A 57 -2.97 2.52 -18.23
C PRO A 57 -1.46 2.24 -18.33
N VAL A 58 -1.02 1.02 -18.01
CA VAL A 58 0.40 0.64 -17.94
C VAL A 58 1.23 1.15 -19.12
N ARG A 59 0.74 1.03 -20.36
CA ARG A 59 1.46 1.50 -21.56
C ARG A 59 1.69 3.01 -21.54
N ALA A 60 0.65 3.78 -21.25
CA ALA A 60 0.75 5.23 -21.15
C ALA A 60 1.63 5.66 -19.97
N ALA A 61 1.61 4.94 -18.85
CA ALA A 61 2.45 5.22 -17.69
C ALA A 61 3.96 5.02 -17.98
N LEU A 62 4.31 4.05 -18.82
CA LEU A 62 5.69 3.79 -19.23
C LEU A 62 6.23 4.83 -20.23
N GLU A 63 5.33 5.46 -20.99
CA GLU A 63 5.65 6.45 -22.02
C GLU A 63 5.53 7.90 -21.51
N ALA A 64 4.91 8.10 -20.34
CA ALA A 64 4.70 9.43 -19.77
C ALA A 64 6.02 10.10 -19.38
N ASP A 65 6.30 11.27 -19.96
CA ASP A 65 7.54 12.01 -19.75
C ASP A 65 7.55 12.71 -18.37
N ALA A 66 8.20 12.03 -17.43
CA ALA A 66 9.11 12.52 -16.39
C ALA A 66 8.70 13.60 -15.35
N THR A 67 7.47 14.10 -15.28
CA THR A 67 7.03 14.79 -14.05
C THR A 67 6.11 13.87 -13.24
N PRO A 68 6.64 13.17 -12.22
CA PRO A 68 5.80 12.36 -11.36
C PRO A 68 4.80 13.27 -10.67
N ALA A 69 3.54 13.04 -10.99
CA ALA A 69 2.41 13.72 -10.41
C ALA A 69 2.16 13.28 -8.96
N TRP A 70 2.90 12.29 -8.46
CA TRP A 70 2.69 11.68 -7.17
C TRP A 70 3.92 11.81 -6.29
N LEU A 71 3.69 11.93 -4.99
CA LEU A 71 4.74 11.93 -3.98
C LEU A 71 4.43 10.84 -2.96
N ALA A 72 5.39 9.96 -2.73
CA ALA A 72 5.35 8.95 -1.69
C ALA A 72 6.33 9.34 -0.58
N THR A 73 5.86 9.44 0.66
CA THR A 73 6.71 9.65 1.83
C THR A 73 6.73 8.38 2.67
N LEU A 74 7.93 7.83 2.88
CA LEU A 74 8.16 6.66 3.72
C LEU A 74 8.87 7.10 5.00
N ASP A 75 8.17 7.04 6.12
CA ASP A 75 8.69 7.32 7.45
C ASP A 75 8.71 6.02 8.26
N ASP A 76 9.90 5.43 8.36
CA ASP A 76 10.10 4.05 8.75
C ASP A 76 9.17 3.04 8.05
N THR A 77 8.11 2.57 8.71
CA THR A 77 7.09 1.65 8.19
C THR A 77 5.79 2.34 7.76
N ARG A 78 5.68 3.66 7.96
CA ARG A 78 4.51 4.44 7.60
C ARG A 78 4.70 5.03 6.21
N LEU A 79 3.75 4.78 5.34
CA LEU A 79 3.70 5.31 3.99
C LEU A 79 2.55 6.30 3.88
N SER A 80 2.83 7.47 3.31
CA SER A 80 1.81 8.33 2.72
C SER A 80 2.04 8.50 1.22
N VAL A 81 0.96 8.56 0.46
CA VAL A 81 0.98 8.83 -0.98
C VAL A 81 0.04 9.99 -1.23
N THR A 82 0.58 11.08 -1.77
CA THR A 82 -0.19 12.26 -2.16
C THR A 82 -0.26 12.34 -3.68
N GLY A 83 -1.46 12.63 -4.19
CA GLY A 83 -1.68 12.88 -5.61
C GLY A 83 -1.14 14.23 -6.06
N ARG A 84 -1.38 14.57 -7.33
CA ARG A 84 -0.88 15.81 -7.96
C ARG A 84 -1.35 17.07 -7.30
N GLU A 85 -2.58 17.04 -6.80
CA GLU A 85 -3.25 18.19 -6.20
C GLU A 85 -2.84 18.39 -4.73
N GLY A 86 -1.99 17.50 -4.20
CA GLY A 86 -1.50 17.53 -2.82
C GLY A 86 -2.35 16.73 -1.83
N ASP A 87 -3.53 16.26 -2.27
CA ASP A 87 -4.41 15.44 -1.43
C ASP A 87 -3.80 14.07 -1.11
N CYS A 88 -3.96 13.65 0.14
CA CYS A 88 -3.53 12.34 0.60
C CYS A 88 -4.45 11.26 0.03
N TRP A 89 -3.92 10.46 -0.89
CA TRP A 89 -4.64 9.35 -1.50
C TRP A 89 -4.48 8.05 -0.70
N TYR A 90 -3.36 7.89 -0.01
CA TYR A 90 -3.11 6.76 0.88
C TYR A 90 -2.30 7.20 2.10
N ALA A 91 -2.68 6.70 3.27
CA ALA A 91 -1.85 6.76 4.47
C ALA A 91 -2.03 5.46 5.25
N GLY A 92 -0.94 4.77 5.55
CA GLY A 92 -1.00 3.50 6.26
C GLY A 92 0.36 2.88 6.54
N LEU A 93 0.34 1.70 7.14
CA LEU A 93 1.53 0.90 7.35
C LEU A 93 1.89 0.15 6.07
N VAL A 94 3.18 -0.12 5.86
CA VAL A 94 3.67 -0.94 4.76
C VAL A 94 4.79 -1.86 5.24
N CYS A 95 4.60 -3.16 5.07
CA CYS A 95 5.59 -4.17 5.45
C CYS A 95 6.65 -4.31 4.36
N THR A 96 7.70 -3.49 4.42
CA THR A 96 8.73 -3.44 3.38
C THR A 96 9.93 -4.33 3.70
N ALA A 97 10.34 -5.16 2.72
CA ALA A 97 11.59 -5.89 2.81
C ALA A 97 12.80 -4.95 2.64
N ARG A 98 13.94 -5.28 3.27
CA ARG A 98 15.18 -4.48 3.17
C ARG A 98 15.64 -4.27 1.72
N ALA A 99 15.52 -5.28 0.87
CA ALA A 99 15.87 -5.21 -0.54
C ALA A 99 15.03 -4.16 -1.29
N TRP A 100 13.72 -4.14 -1.03
CA TRP A 100 12.81 -3.15 -1.59
C TRP A 100 13.17 -1.74 -1.11
N ARG A 101 13.39 -1.53 0.20
CA ARG A 101 13.76 -0.21 0.74
C ARG A 101 15.09 0.28 0.15
N ARG A 102 16.04 -0.62 -0.14
CA ARG A 102 17.30 -0.29 -0.82
C ARG A 102 17.07 0.12 -2.27
N ALA A 103 16.21 -0.60 -3.00
CA ALA A 103 15.88 -0.27 -4.38
C ALA A 103 15.17 1.08 -4.50
N VAL A 104 14.24 1.38 -3.59
CA VAL A 104 13.58 2.69 -3.50
C VAL A 104 14.59 3.80 -3.26
N ARG A 105 15.51 3.64 -2.30
CA ARG A 105 16.56 4.62 -2.04
C ARG A 105 17.48 4.86 -3.23
N ALA A 106 17.89 3.78 -3.89
CA ALA A 106 18.79 3.87 -5.04
C ALA A 106 18.14 4.61 -6.23
N ARG A 107 16.82 4.51 -6.39
CA ARG A 107 16.10 5.12 -7.51
C ARG A 107 15.44 6.47 -7.19
N GLY A 108 15.09 6.72 -5.93
CA GLY A 108 14.29 7.87 -5.53
C GLY A 108 12.86 7.89 -6.11
N ARG A 109 12.42 6.79 -6.73
CA ARG A 109 11.15 6.68 -7.44
C ARG A 109 10.49 5.32 -7.20
N LEU A 110 9.17 5.30 -7.32
CA LEU A 110 8.35 4.13 -7.11
C LEU A 110 7.22 4.04 -8.14
N LEU A 111 6.93 2.81 -8.58
CA LEU A 111 5.75 2.51 -9.38
C LEU A 111 4.56 2.20 -8.46
N LEU A 112 3.53 3.02 -8.49
CA LEU A 112 2.25 2.73 -7.87
C LEU A 112 1.42 1.91 -8.87
N VAL A 113 0.81 0.82 -8.41
CA VAL A 113 0.00 -0.09 -9.23
C VAL A 113 -1.34 -0.32 -8.55
N THR A 114 -2.41 -0.18 -9.31
CA THR A 114 -3.78 -0.52 -8.87
C THR A 114 -4.56 -1.10 -10.05
N GLY A 115 -5.80 -1.50 -9.82
CA GLY A 115 -6.68 -2.09 -10.83
C GLY A 115 -7.88 -2.79 -10.18
N PRO A 116 -8.74 -3.45 -10.97
CA PRO A 116 -9.95 -4.11 -10.47
C PRO A 116 -9.61 -5.45 -9.82
N PHE A 117 -8.85 -5.41 -8.73
CA PHE A 117 -8.49 -6.56 -7.90
C PHE A 117 -8.54 -6.16 -6.43
N THR A 118 -8.92 -7.09 -5.57
CA THR A 118 -8.96 -6.88 -4.11
C THR A 118 -7.90 -7.69 -3.37
N HIS A 119 -7.27 -8.65 -4.06
CA HIS A 119 -6.28 -9.57 -3.50
C HIS A 119 -5.05 -9.72 -4.43
N PRO A 120 -3.83 -9.98 -3.92
CA PRO A 120 -2.63 -10.08 -4.76
C PRO A 120 -2.69 -11.18 -5.81
N LEU A 121 -3.38 -12.28 -5.49
CA LEU A 121 -3.53 -13.42 -6.38
C LEU A 121 -4.36 -13.08 -7.65
N GLU A 122 -5.13 -12.00 -7.62
CA GLU A 122 -5.90 -11.51 -8.76
C GLU A 122 -5.07 -10.59 -9.66
N LEU A 123 -3.95 -10.04 -9.16
CA LEU A 123 -3.06 -9.14 -9.90
C LEU A 123 -2.64 -9.73 -11.27
N PRO A 124 -2.21 -11.01 -11.40
CA PRO A 124 -1.82 -11.54 -12.70
C PRO A 124 -2.98 -11.63 -13.69
N ALA A 125 -4.22 -11.85 -13.21
CA ALA A 125 -5.40 -11.86 -14.05
C ALA A 125 -5.77 -10.45 -14.52
N ALA A 126 -5.70 -9.45 -13.62
CA ALA A 126 -5.90 -8.05 -13.96
C ALA A 126 -4.83 -7.54 -14.96
N ALA A 127 -3.57 -7.94 -14.76
CA ALA A 127 -2.44 -7.64 -15.67
C ALA A 127 -2.67 -8.19 -17.07
N ARG A 128 -3.03 -9.48 -17.20
CA ARG A 128 -3.31 -10.11 -18.50
C ARG A 128 -4.50 -9.48 -19.21
N ALA A 129 -5.49 -9.02 -18.46
CA ALA A 129 -6.65 -8.31 -19.01
C ALA A 129 -6.33 -6.85 -19.40
N GLY A 130 -5.11 -6.35 -19.17
CA GLY A 130 -4.73 -4.97 -19.46
C GLY A 130 -5.47 -3.94 -18.59
N ARG A 131 -5.96 -4.35 -17.41
CA ARG A 131 -6.79 -3.52 -16.52
C ARG A 131 -6.00 -2.90 -15.36
N LEU A 132 -4.67 -2.98 -15.39
CA LEU A 132 -3.84 -2.31 -14.41
C LEU A 132 -3.69 -0.83 -14.75
N LEU A 133 -3.73 -0.03 -13.69
CA LEU A 133 -3.48 1.38 -13.70
C LEU A 133 -2.20 1.63 -12.90
N CYS A 134 -1.36 2.51 -13.42
CA CYS A 134 -0.06 2.82 -12.88
C CYS A 134 0.11 4.32 -12.69
N ALA A 135 0.89 4.68 -11.69
CA ALA A 135 1.39 6.03 -11.50
C ALA A 135 2.85 5.97 -11.06
N VAL A 136 3.62 7.00 -11.39
CA VAL A 136 5.01 7.14 -10.92
C VAL A 136 5.02 8.16 -9.79
N ALA A 137 5.60 7.77 -8.66
CA ALA A 137 5.80 8.65 -7.51
C ALA A 137 7.28 8.91 -7.27
N ASP A 138 7.63 10.16 -7.02
CA ASP A 138 8.90 10.47 -6.36
C ASP A 138 8.82 10.03 -4.90
N VAL A 139 9.95 9.59 -4.34
CA VAL A 139 9.99 9.08 -2.98
C VAL A 139 10.84 9.97 -2.07
N ARG A 140 10.26 10.37 -0.95
CA ARG A 140 10.96 10.96 0.19
C ARG A 140 11.03 9.93 1.32
N ILE A 141 12.21 9.76 1.88
CA ILE A 141 12.42 8.86 3.00
C ILE A 141 12.86 9.69 4.20
N SER A 142 12.10 9.62 5.28
CA SER A 142 12.43 10.21 6.57
C SER A 142 12.73 9.11 7.59
N GLY A 143 13.60 9.42 8.55
CA GLY A 143 13.95 8.51 9.65
C GLY A 143 15.32 7.83 9.51
N PRO A 144 16.00 7.56 10.64
CA PRO A 144 17.22 6.76 10.67
C PRO A 144 16.91 5.27 10.43
N PHE A 145 17.94 4.54 9.99
CA PHE A 145 17.88 3.11 9.73
C PHE A 145 18.23 2.28 10.95
#